data_AF-A0A2R5FDW9-F1
#
_entry.id   AF-A0A2R5FDW9-F1
#
_cell.length_a   1.000
_cell.length_b   1.000
_cell.length_c   1.000
_cell.angle_alpha   90.00
_cell.angle_beta   90.00
_cell.angle_gamma   90.00
#
_symmetry.space_group_name_H-M   'P 1'
#
loop_
_entity.id
_entity.type
_entity.pdbx_description
1 polymer ?
#
loop_
_entity_poly.entity_id
_entity_poly.type
_entity_poly.pdbx_seq_one_letter_code
_entity_poly.pdbx_strand_id
1 'polypeptide(L)' 'MSELTNVQYILNWLKSTNHDLFDCYNPGLTLQQTDEITKDLPFSLSEEVYELYQWRNGTLKRDISKI' A
#
# COMPACT_ATOMS: atom_id res chain seq x y z
N MET A 1 13.23 -1.38 15.49
CA MET A 1 11.98 -0.77 15.00
C MET A 1 11.98 -0.99 13.50
N SER A 2 10.93 -1.59 12.93
CA SER A 2 10.83 -1.78 11.48
C SER A 2 10.97 -0.42 10.79
N GLU A 3 11.73 -0.35 9.69
CA GLU A 3 11.89 0.85 8.84
C GLU A 3 10.53 1.44 8.39
N LEU A 4 9.46 0.66 8.52
CA LEU A 4 8.08 1.04 8.18
C LEU A 4 7.39 1.94 9.21
N THR A 5 8.03 2.24 10.34
CA THR A 5 7.52 3.28 11.26
C THR A 5 7.37 4.64 10.52
N ASN A 6 8.16 4.87 9.47
CA ASN A 6 8.09 6.07 8.62
C ASN A 6 6.91 6.10 7.65
N VAL A 7 6.31 4.96 7.24
CA VAL A 7 5.25 5.00 6.23
C VAL A 7 3.90 5.49 6.77
N GLN A 8 3.64 5.32 8.07
CA GLN A 8 2.46 5.93 8.70
C GLN A 8 2.56 7.46 8.72
N TYR A 9 3.78 8.01 8.90
CA TYR A 9 4.01 9.45 8.80
C TYR A 9 3.67 9.97 7.40
N ILE A 10 4.10 9.27 6.35
CA ILE A 10 3.80 9.63 4.95
C ILE A 10 2.29 9.69 4.72
N LEU A 11 1.54 8.69 5.22
CA LEU A 11 0.09 8.64 5.06
C LEU A 11 -0.62 9.80 5.76
N ASN A 12 -0.19 10.12 6.98
CA ASN A 12 -0.73 11.24 7.77
C ASN A 12 -0.40 12.58 7.12
N TRP A 13 0.84 12.74 6.64
CA TRP A 13 1.27 13.93 5.91
C TRP A 13 0.45 14.14 4.64
N LEU A 14 0.26 13.09 3.82
CA LEU A 14 -0.59 13.14 2.63
C LEU A 14 -2.02 13.52 2.96
N LYS A 15 -2.62 12.91 3.98
CA LYS A 15 -3.97 13.25 4.45
C LYS A 15 -4.10 14.72 4.85
N SER A 16 -3.04 15.31 5.42
CA SER A 16 -3.06 16.70 5.89
C SER A 16 -2.75 17.74 4.82
N THR A 17 -2.12 17.35 3.70
CA THR A 17 -1.60 18.28 2.69
C THR A 17 -2.24 18.13 1.31
N ASN A 18 -2.67 16.92 0.94
CA ASN A 18 -3.20 16.63 -0.39
C ASN A 18 -4.18 15.43 -0.34
N HIS A 19 -5.45 15.75 -0.07
CA HIS A 19 -6.53 14.75 0.04
C HIS A 19 -6.70 13.93 -1.25
N ASP A 20 -6.59 14.55 -2.43
CA ASP A 20 -6.72 13.85 -3.71
C ASP A 20 -5.67 12.74 -3.86
N LEU A 21 -4.43 13.00 -3.44
CA LEU A 21 -3.37 11.98 -3.45
C LEU A 21 -3.59 10.91 -2.38
N PHE A 22 -4.13 11.27 -1.21
CA PHE A 22 -4.46 10.29 -0.17
C PHE A 22 -5.54 9.30 -0.63
N ASP A 23 -6.55 9.79 -1.35
CA ASP A 23 -7.67 9.00 -1.87
C ASP A 23 -7.25 8.11 -3.06
N CYS A 24 -6.13 8.40 -3.72
CA CYS A 24 -5.59 7.55 -4.78
C CYS A 24 -5.05 6.20 -4.29
N TYR A 25 -4.64 6.09 -3.03
CA TYR A 25 -4.10 4.84 -2.49
C TYR A 25 -5.23 3.88 -2.11
N ASN A 26 -5.08 2.59 -2.44
CA ASN A 26 -6.05 1.59 -2.00
C ASN A 26 -5.86 1.28 -0.51
N PRO A 27 -6.91 0.83 0.20
CA PRO A 27 -6.78 0.29 1.55
C PRO A 27 -5.73 -0.84 1.60
N GLY A 28 -5.09 -1.00 2.75
CA GLY A 28 -4.19 -2.13 2.98
C GLY A 28 -4.90 -3.48 2.94
N LEU A 29 -4.15 -4.53 2.62
CA LEU A 29 -4.61 -5.92 2.61
C LEU A 29 -4.41 -6.58 3.97
N THR A 30 -5.26 -7.54 4.29
CA THR A 30 -4.98 -8.47 5.39
C THR A 30 -3.93 -9.51 4.96
N LEU A 31 -3.27 -10.16 5.93
CA LEU A 31 -2.34 -11.26 5.64
C LEU A 31 -3.00 -12.33 4.76
N GLN A 32 -4.23 -12.73 5.11
CA GLN A 32 -4.99 -13.73 4.34
C GLN A 32 -5.26 -13.29 2.89
N GLN A 33 -5.57 -12.02 2.67
CA GLN A 33 -5.76 -11.49 1.31
C GLN A 33 -4.46 -11.53 0.51
N THR A 34 -3.34 -11.14 1.13
CA THR A 34 -2.01 -11.22 0.50
C THR A 34 -1.63 -12.66 0.20
N ASP A 35 -1.84 -13.59 1.13
CA ASP A 35 -1.57 -15.02 0.94
C ASP A 35 -2.38 -15.59 -0.23
N GLU A 36 -3.67 -15.28 -0.32
CA GLU A 36 -4.53 -15.77 -1.40
C GLU A 36 -4.12 -15.22 -2.78
N ILE A 37 -3.72 -13.94 -2.84
CA ILE A 37 -3.25 -13.31 -4.10
C ILE A 37 -1.90 -13.88 -4.53
N THR A 38 -1.04 -14.23 -3.58
CA THR A 38 0.35 -14.61 -3.82
C THR A 38 0.58 -16.12 -3.86
N LYS A 39 -0.44 -16.93 -3.60
CA LYS A 39 -0.36 -18.39 -3.48
C LYS A 39 0.29 -19.10 -4.68
N ASP A 40 0.15 -18.52 -5.88
CA ASP A 40 0.64 -19.10 -7.13
C ASP A 40 1.99 -18.50 -7.57
N LEU A 41 2.58 -17.58 -6.79
CA LEU A 41 3.90 -17.02 -7.09
C LEU A 41 4.97 -18.10 -6.89
N PRO A 42 5.99 -18.17 -7.76
CA PRO A 42 7.08 -19.14 -7.62
C PRO A 42 8.09 -18.75 -6.51
N PHE A 43 7.73 -17.79 -5.65
CA PHE A 43 8.52 -17.29 -4.53
C PHE A 43 7.60 -16.77 -3.43
N SER A 44 8.11 -16.76 -2.20
CA SER A 44 7.44 -16.12 -1.06
C SER A 44 7.86 -14.65 -0.96
N LEU A 45 6.92 -13.79 -0.56
CA LEU A 45 7.22 -12.40 -0.24
C LEU A 45 7.97 -12.32 1.10
N SER A 46 8.86 -11.35 1.26
CA SER A 46 9.48 -11.06 2.55
C SER A 46 8.47 -10.40 3.50
N GLU A 47 8.72 -10.49 4.80
CA GLU A 47 7.91 -9.83 5.84
C GLU A 47 7.71 -8.34 5.56
N GLU A 48 8.78 -7.64 5.16
CA GLU A 48 8.74 -6.22 4.79
C GLU A 48 7.73 -5.92 3.67
N VAL A 49 7.60 -6.83 2.69
CA VAL A 49 6.65 -6.67 1.59
C VAL A 49 5.21 -6.92 2.08
N TYR A 50 5.00 -7.88 2.98
CA TYR A 50 3.69 -8.07 3.64
C TYR A 50 3.29 -6.81 4.40
N GLU A 51 4.18 -6.26 5.22
CA GLU A 51 3.93 -5.04 5.99
C GLU A 51 3.60 -3.84 5.06
N LEU A 52 4.22 -3.73 3.89
CA LEU A 52 3.89 -2.71 2.88
C LEU A 52 2.48 -2.88 2.28
N TYR A 53 2.08 -4.11 1.96
CA TYR A 53 0.73 -4.37 1.45
C TYR A 53 -0.35 -4.20 2.53
N GLN A 54 -0.02 -4.48 3.79
CA GLN A 54 -0.87 -4.14 4.93
C GLN A 54 -1.00 -2.63 5.14
N TRP A 55 0.02 -1.86 4.76
CA TRP A 55 -0.02 -0.40 4.81
C TRP A 55 -0.93 0.19 3.72
N ARG A 56 -0.65 -0.04 2.42
CA ARG A 56 -1.55 0.31 1.30
C ARG A 56 -1.35 -0.64 0.13
N ASN A 57 -2.44 -1.03 -0.52
CA ASN A 57 -2.41 -1.91 -1.70
C ASN A 57 -2.19 -1.14 -3.02
N GLY A 58 -1.07 -0.40 -3.08
CA GLY A 58 -0.76 0.46 -4.22
C GLY A 58 -1.79 1.58 -4.43
N THR A 59 -1.97 2.00 -5.69
CA THR A 59 -2.88 3.09 -6.06
C THR A 59 -3.86 2.66 -7.13
N LEU A 60 -5.02 3.32 -7.20
CA LEU A 60 -5.87 3.24 -8.38
C LEU A 60 -5.10 3.75 -9.59
N LYS A 61 -5.26 3.07 -10.73
CA LYS A 61 -4.68 3.50 -12.00
C LYS A 61 -5.22 4.90 -12.29
N ARG A 62 -4.38 5.92 -12.10
CA ARG A 62 -4.74 7.31 -12.37
C ARG A 62 -5.14 7.39 -13.83
N ASP A 63 -6.38 7.81 -14.11
CA ASP A 63 -6.80 8.09 -15.47
C ASP A 63 -6.04 9.35 -15.94
N ILE A 64 -4.92 9.11 -16.63
CA ILE A 64 -4.01 10.13 -17.15
C ILE A 64 -4.64 10.94 -18.30
N SER A 65 -5.87 10.64 -18.71
CA SER A 65 -6.61 11.40 -19.73
C SER A 65 -7.10 12.78 -19.27
N LYS A 66 -6.91 13.14 -18.00
CA LYS A 66 -7.33 14.43 -17.42
C LYS A 66 -6.18 15.39 -17.10
N ILE A 67 -5.01 15.22 -17.72
CA ILE A 67 -3.89 16.17 -17.68
C ILE A 67 -3.75 16.84 -19.04
#